data_AF-A0A919HQ34-F1
#
_entry.id   AF-A0A919HQ34-F1
#
_cell.length_a   1.000
_cell.length_b   1.000
_cell.length_c   1.000
_cell.angle_alpha   90.00
_cell.angle_beta   90.00
_cell.angle_gamma   90.00
#
_symmetry.space_group_name_H-M   'P 1'
#
loop_
_entity.id
_entity.type
_entity.pdbx_description
1 polymer ?
#
loop_
_entity_poly.entity_id
_entity_poly.type
_entity_poly.pdbx_seq_one_letter_code
_entity_poly.pdbx_strand_id
1 'polypeptide(L)'
;MPAMCDGVTQGQDGMELSLLSREVIAMSAAIGLSHNMFDGALYLGVCDKIVPGLTMAALSFGHLPSVFIPSGPMASGLPNKEKVRIRQLYAEGKVDRMALLESEAASYHAPGTCTFYGTANTNQMVVEFMGMQLPGSSFVHPDAPLREALTAAAARRHPHDRQRQ
;
A
#
# COMPACT_ATOMS: atom_id res chain seq x y z
N MET A 1 -9.76 7.29 -1.55
CA MET A 1 -10.74 6.35 -0.95
C MET A 1 -10.43 6.20 0.53
N PRO A 2 -11.42 6.07 1.42
CA PRO A 2 -11.16 5.83 2.84
C PRO A 2 -10.35 4.54 2.99
N ALA A 3 -9.24 4.64 3.71
CA ALA A 3 -8.32 3.55 3.93
C ALA A 3 -7.80 3.61 5.37
N MET A 4 -7.40 2.45 5.88
CA MET A 4 -6.84 2.34 7.22
C MET A 4 -5.43 1.76 7.17
N CYS A 5 -4.68 1.99 8.25
CA CYS A 5 -3.37 1.41 8.45
C CYS A 5 -3.48 0.25 9.43
N ASP A 6 -3.38 -0.98 8.92
CA ASP A 6 -3.43 -2.21 9.72
C ASP A 6 -2.41 -2.17 10.86
N GLY A 7 -1.24 -1.59 10.60
CA GLY A 7 -0.20 -1.45 11.60
C GLY A 7 -0.62 -0.63 12.83
N VAL A 8 -1.40 0.43 12.62
CA VAL A 8 -1.89 1.33 13.68
C VAL A 8 -3.08 0.72 14.39
N THR A 9 -3.98 0.05 13.68
CA THR A 9 -5.18 -0.56 14.28
C THR A 9 -4.92 -1.93 14.89
N GLN A 10 -3.72 -2.48 14.74
CA GLN A 10 -3.39 -3.81 15.25
C GLN A 10 -3.52 -3.86 16.78
N GLY A 11 -4.36 -4.78 17.27
CA GLY A 11 -4.65 -4.92 18.70
C GLY A 11 -5.69 -3.93 19.23
N GLN A 12 -6.35 -3.17 18.36
CA GLN A 12 -7.49 -2.32 18.67
C GLN A 12 -8.76 -2.89 18.03
N ASP A 13 -9.94 -2.57 18.60
CA ASP A 13 -11.24 -3.03 18.08
C ASP A 13 -11.47 -2.65 16.60
N GLY A 14 -10.88 -1.55 16.15
CA GLY A 14 -10.94 -1.11 14.76
C GLY A 14 -10.33 -2.09 13.75
N MET A 15 -9.52 -3.06 14.20
CA MET A 15 -8.93 -4.08 13.32
C MET A 15 -9.99 -4.93 12.60
N GLU A 16 -11.19 -5.07 13.17
CA GLU A 16 -12.33 -5.76 12.54
C GLU A 16 -12.73 -5.11 11.20
N LEU A 17 -12.46 -3.82 11.02
CA LEU A 17 -12.74 -3.09 9.78
C LEU A 17 -11.64 -3.25 8.72
N SER A 18 -10.48 -3.83 9.06
CA SER A 18 -9.33 -3.95 8.15
C SER A 18 -9.72 -4.60 6.84
N LEU A 19 -10.20 -5.84 6.87
CA LEU A 19 -10.52 -6.54 5.63
C LEU A 19 -11.71 -5.90 4.90
N LEU A 20 -12.70 -5.40 5.63
CA LEU A 20 -13.86 -4.71 5.05
C LEU A 20 -13.46 -3.43 4.30
N SER A 21 -12.39 -2.74 4.74
CA SER A 21 -11.89 -1.56 4.04
C SER A 21 -11.51 -1.85 2.58
N ARG A 22 -11.12 -3.08 2.24
CA ARG A 22 -10.86 -3.50 0.85
C ARG A 22 -12.09 -3.30 -0.03
N GLU A 23 -13.25 -3.76 0.42
CA GLU A 23 -14.51 -3.66 -0.32
C GLU A 23 -14.96 -2.20 -0.43
N VAL A 24 -14.81 -1.44 0.65
CA VAL A 24 -15.13 -0.01 0.65
C VAL A 24 -14.25 0.73 -0.36
N ILE A 25 -12.96 0.43 -0.44
CA ILE A 25 -12.04 1.02 -1.41
C ILE A 25 -12.45 0.67 -2.83
N ALA A 26 -12.73 -0.61 -3.09
CA ALA A 26 -13.15 -1.09 -4.41
C ALA A 26 -14.44 -0.41 -4.86
N MET A 27 -15.48 -0.40 -4.01
CA MET A 27 -16.76 0.24 -4.31
C MET A 27 -16.61 1.75 -4.48
N SER A 28 -15.84 2.42 -3.62
CA SER A 28 -15.65 3.87 -3.71
C SER A 28 -14.95 4.27 -5.02
N ALA A 29 -13.93 3.51 -5.44
CA ALA A 29 -13.26 3.71 -6.72
C ALA A 29 -14.17 3.41 -7.90
N ALA A 30 -14.96 2.33 -7.83
CA ALA A 30 -15.93 1.99 -8.86
C ALA A 30 -17.00 3.07 -9.04
N ILE A 31 -17.54 3.61 -7.93
CA ILE A 31 -18.50 4.72 -7.96
C ILE A 31 -17.87 5.94 -8.65
N GLY A 32 -16.64 6.31 -8.28
CA GLY A 32 -15.93 7.42 -8.93
C GLY A 32 -15.76 7.21 -10.44
N LEU A 33 -15.40 6.01 -10.89
CA LEU A 33 -15.22 5.72 -12.31
C LEU A 33 -16.55 5.56 -13.08
N SER A 34 -17.64 5.23 -12.39
CA SER A 34 -18.96 5.01 -13.01
C SER A 34 -19.54 6.25 -13.71
N HIS A 35 -19.01 7.44 -13.40
CA HIS A 35 -19.39 8.68 -14.08
C HIS A 35 -19.00 8.70 -15.57
N ASN A 36 -18.13 7.80 -16.03
CA ASN A 36 -17.74 7.65 -17.44
C ASN A 36 -17.19 8.95 -18.07
N MET A 37 -16.51 9.76 -17.27
CA MET A 37 -15.89 11.04 -17.67
C MET A 37 -14.36 10.98 -17.69
N PHE A 38 -13.77 9.80 -17.47
CA PHE A 38 -12.33 9.62 -17.36
C PHE A 38 -11.80 8.79 -18.53
N ASP A 39 -10.71 9.24 -19.13
CA ASP A 39 -10.00 8.52 -20.20
C ASP A 39 -8.97 7.51 -19.65
N GLY A 40 -8.81 7.44 -18.33
CA GLY A 40 -7.92 6.52 -17.66
C GLY A 40 -7.83 6.77 -16.16
N ALA A 41 -7.09 5.92 -15.44
CA ALA A 41 -6.97 5.98 -13.99
C ALA A 41 -5.55 5.73 -13.48
N LEU A 42 -5.13 6.53 -12.50
CA LEU A 42 -3.91 6.29 -11.71
C LEU A 42 -4.32 5.74 -10.33
N TYR A 43 -3.78 4.58 -9.96
CA TYR A 43 -4.08 3.93 -8.69
C TYR A 43 -2.90 4.05 -7.72
N LEU A 44 -3.07 4.87 -6.68
CA LEU A 44 -2.07 5.06 -5.63
C LEU A 44 -2.18 3.94 -4.59
N GLY A 45 -1.54 2.81 -4.87
CA GLY A 45 -1.53 1.63 -4.02
C GLY A 45 -0.42 1.68 -2.97
N VAL A 46 -0.78 1.75 -1.69
CA VAL A 46 0.21 1.90 -0.60
C VAL A 46 0.07 0.79 0.44
N CYS A 47 -0.92 0.89 1.32
CA CYS A 47 -1.09 -0.02 2.47
C CYS A 47 -1.82 -1.33 2.09
N ASP A 48 -1.81 -2.28 3.01
CA ASP A 48 -2.22 -3.69 2.84
C ASP A 48 -3.48 -3.88 1.98
N LYS A 49 -4.58 -3.22 2.37
CA LYS A 49 -5.91 -3.41 1.75
C LYS A 49 -6.18 -2.45 0.60
N ILE A 50 -5.34 -1.43 0.43
CA ILE A 50 -5.48 -0.41 -0.63
C ILE A 50 -5.22 -1.03 -1.99
N VAL A 51 -4.07 -1.70 -2.15
CA VAL A 51 -3.67 -2.30 -3.43
C VAL A 51 -4.74 -3.25 -3.96
N PRO A 52 -5.18 -4.30 -3.24
CA PRO A 52 -6.18 -5.23 -3.76
C PRO A 52 -7.55 -4.57 -3.97
N GLY A 53 -7.96 -3.63 -3.12
CA GLY A 53 -9.23 -2.90 -3.33
C GLY A 53 -9.22 -2.06 -4.61
N LEU A 54 -8.12 -1.35 -4.87
CA LEU A 54 -7.94 -0.62 -6.12
C LEU A 54 -7.81 -1.55 -7.33
N THR A 55 -7.15 -2.70 -7.19
CA THR A 55 -7.06 -3.72 -8.25
C THR A 55 -8.43 -4.26 -8.62
N MET A 56 -9.30 -4.54 -7.65
CA MET A 56 -10.69 -4.95 -7.90
C MET A 56 -11.42 -3.90 -8.75
N ALA A 57 -11.34 -2.62 -8.37
CA ALA A 57 -11.95 -1.54 -9.15
C ALA A 57 -11.35 -1.41 -10.55
N ALA A 58 -10.02 -1.48 -10.68
CA ALA A 58 -9.32 -1.41 -11.97
C ALA A 58 -9.78 -2.51 -12.93
N LEU A 59 -9.95 -3.74 -12.45
CA LEU A 59 -10.40 -4.86 -13.27
C LEU A 59 -11.89 -4.75 -13.64
N SER A 60 -12.74 -4.23 -12.75
CA SER A 60 -14.14 -3.93 -13.09
C SER A 60 -14.28 -2.90 -14.22
N PHE A 61 -13.31 -1.98 -14.32
CA PHE A 61 -13.20 -1.00 -15.41
C PHE A 61 -12.02 -1.34 -16.33
N GLY A 62 -11.78 -2.61 -16.64
CA GLY A 62 -10.60 -3.04 -17.40
C GLY A 62 -10.48 -2.48 -18.82
N HIS A 63 -11.54 -1.87 -19.35
CA HIS A 63 -11.50 -1.10 -20.59
C HIS A 63 -10.87 0.29 -20.43
N LEU A 64 -10.90 0.85 -19.21
CA LEU A 64 -10.22 2.09 -18.87
C LEU A 64 -8.73 1.81 -18.72
N PRO A 65 -7.92 2.48 -19.53
CA PRO A 65 -6.50 2.32 -19.42
C PRO A 65 -5.97 2.84 -18.05
N SER A 66 -5.11 2.06 -17.38
CA SER A 66 -4.70 2.37 -16.01
C SER A 66 -3.27 1.96 -15.63
N VAL A 67 -2.74 2.58 -14.58
CA VAL A 67 -1.42 2.25 -13.99
C VAL A 67 -1.45 2.44 -12.47
N PHE A 68 -0.74 1.54 -11.77
CA PHE A 68 -0.51 1.59 -10.34
C PHE A 68 0.79 2.33 -10.04
N ILE A 69 0.76 3.15 -9.00
CA ILE A 69 1.91 3.93 -8.54
C ILE A 69 2.14 3.60 -7.05
N PRO A 70 3.22 2.86 -6.72
CA PRO A 70 3.58 2.58 -5.34
C PRO A 70 4.25 3.79 -4.67
N SER A 71 4.12 3.92 -3.36
CA SER A 71 4.98 4.82 -2.57
C SER A 71 6.36 4.23 -2.31
N GLY A 72 6.43 2.91 -2.15
CA GLY A 72 7.61 2.18 -1.68
C GLY A 72 7.66 1.99 -0.16
N PRO A 73 8.54 1.10 0.32
CA PRO A 73 8.73 0.83 1.74
C PRO A 73 9.47 1.94 2.45
N MET A 74 9.20 2.10 3.75
CA MET A 74 10.06 2.88 4.63
C MET A 74 11.51 2.38 4.53
N ALA A 75 12.48 3.26 4.80
CA ALA A 75 13.87 2.84 5.02
C ALA A 75 13.96 1.88 6.21
N SER A 76 15.05 1.11 6.31
CA SER A 76 15.26 0.21 7.44
C SER A 76 15.20 0.94 8.78
N GLY A 77 14.60 0.30 9.79
CA GLY A 77 14.44 0.82 11.15
C GLY A 77 14.32 -0.35 12.12
N LEU A 78 13.42 -0.26 13.11
CA LEU A 78 13.19 -1.35 14.05
C LEU A 78 12.81 -2.64 13.29
N PRO A 79 13.56 -3.75 13.46
CA PRO A 79 13.22 -5.00 12.80
C PRO A 79 11.85 -5.51 13.23
N ASN A 80 11.06 -6.03 12.29
CA ASN A 80 9.71 -6.55 12.60
C ASN A 80 9.74 -7.67 13.66
N LYS A 81 10.80 -8.49 13.70
CA LYS A 81 10.97 -9.52 14.74
C LYS A 81 11.03 -8.92 16.14
N GLU A 82 11.70 -7.78 16.29
CA GLU A 82 11.84 -7.09 17.57
C GLU A 82 10.51 -6.45 18.00
N LYS A 83 9.81 -5.82 17.06
CA LYS A 83 8.44 -5.32 17.29
C LYS A 83 7.49 -6.42 17.78
N VAL A 84 7.51 -7.58 17.13
CA VAL A 84 6.68 -8.74 17.51
C VAL A 84 7.07 -9.26 18.89
N ARG A 85 8.37 -9.34 19.20
CA ARG A 85 8.87 -9.76 20.52
C ARG A 85 8.36 -8.86 21.63
N ILE A 86 8.42 -7.53 21.46
CA ILE A 86 7.96 -6.57 22.48
C ILE A 86 6.45 -6.67 22.68
N ARG A 87 5.67 -6.84 21.60
CA ARG A 87 4.21 -7.07 21.70
C ARG A 87 3.86 -8.35 22.46
N GLN A 88 4.61 -9.44 22.23
CA GLN A 88 4.43 -10.69 22.97
C GLN A 88 4.71 -10.50 24.46
N LEU A 89 5.83 -9.86 24.80
CA LEU A 89 6.17 -9.57 26.19
C LEU A 89 5.12 -8.69 26.88
N TYR A 90 4.54 -7.72 26.16
CA TYR A 90 3.48 -6.87 26.72
C TYR A 90 2.21 -7.68 27.00
N ALA A 91 1.81 -8.55 26.06
CA ALA A 91 0.67 -9.45 26.26
C ALA A 91 0.89 -10.44 27.43
N GLU A 92 2.14 -10.84 27.69
CA GLU A 92 2.54 -11.66 28.83
C GLU A 92 2.69 -10.86 30.14
N GLY A 93 2.50 -9.53 30.12
CA GLY A 93 2.67 -8.65 31.28
C GLY A 93 4.14 -8.46 31.72
N LYS A 94 5.11 -8.78 30.86
CA LYS A 94 6.55 -8.72 31.15
C LYS A 94 7.20 -7.38 30.80
N VAL A 95 6.53 -6.53 30.02
CA VAL A 95 6.93 -5.14 29.76
C VAL A 95 5.73 -4.22 29.96
N ASP A 96 6.00 -2.95 30.25
CA ASP A 96 4.95 -1.97 30.47
C ASP A 96 4.44 -1.35 29.15
N ARG A 97 3.42 -0.49 29.29
CA ARG A 97 2.83 0.21 28.14
C ARG A 97 3.80 1.19 27.49
N MET A 98 4.76 1.74 28.24
CA MET A 98 5.74 2.67 27.70
C MET A 98 6.69 1.97 26.74
N ALA A 99 7.20 0.80 27.11
CA ALA A 99 8.05 -0.02 26.23
C ALA A 99 7.31 -0.46 24.95
N LEU A 100 6.01 -0.81 25.05
CA LEU A 100 5.18 -1.09 23.88
C LEU A 100 5.10 0.13 22.95
N LEU A 101 4.75 1.30 23.49
CA LEU A 101 4.58 2.52 22.71
C LEU A 101 5.87 2.97 22.03
N GLU A 102 7.01 2.87 22.73
CA GLU A 102 8.32 3.20 22.17
C GLU A 102 8.66 2.29 20.99
N SER A 103 8.43 0.98 21.12
CA SER A 103 8.59 0.02 20.02
C SER A 103 7.67 0.31 18.84
N GLU A 104 6.41 0.66 19.10
CA GLU A 104 5.44 0.98 18.05
C GLU A 104 5.81 2.27 17.33
N ALA A 105 6.16 3.34 18.05
CA ALA A 105 6.62 4.60 17.47
C ALA A 105 7.89 4.41 16.63
N ALA A 106 8.86 3.64 17.12
CA ALA A 106 10.08 3.31 16.39
C ALA A 106 9.85 2.45 15.14
N SER A 107 8.69 1.79 15.02
CA SER A 107 8.31 1.01 13.83
C SER A 107 7.74 1.86 12.70
N TYR A 108 7.31 3.09 12.98
CA TYR A 108 6.72 4.04 12.02
C TYR A 108 7.59 5.30 11.90
N HIS A 109 8.88 5.10 11.64
CA HIS A 109 9.93 6.11 11.69
C HIS A 109 10.09 6.95 10.41
N ALA A 110 9.38 6.60 9.32
CA ALA A 110 9.44 7.32 8.05
C ALA A 110 8.14 7.16 7.24
N PRO A 111 7.90 7.97 6.20
CA PRO A 111 6.87 7.68 5.21
C PRO A 111 7.17 6.38 4.46
N GLY A 112 6.12 5.62 4.11
CA GLY A 112 6.23 4.41 3.29
C GLY A 112 5.42 3.23 3.83
N THR A 113 5.49 2.11 3.12
CA THR A 113 4.91 0.83 3.59
C THR A 113 5.80 0.17 4.65
N CYS A 114 5.30 -0.88 5.29
CA CYS A 114 6.06 -1.71 6.20
C CYS A 114 7.41 -2.16 5.60
N THR A 115 8.44 -2.33 6.41
CA THR A 115 9.82 -2.65 5.97
C THR A 115 10.05 -4.12 5.62
N PHE A 116 9.05 -4.99 5.80
CA PHE A 116 9.14 -6.43 5.60
C PHE A 116 8.19 -6.91 4.49
N TYR A 117 8.35 -8.15 4.02
CA TYR A 117 7.46 -8.78 3.04
C TYR A 117 6.11 -9.20 3.65
N GLY A 118 5.37 -8.21 4.14
CA GLY A 118 3.96 -8.33 4.53
C GLY A 118 3.02 -8.04 3.36
N THR A 119 1.72 -7.98 3.62
CA THR A 119 0.70 -7.86 2.59
C THR A 119 0.89 -6.65 1.66
N ALA A 120 1.22 -5.46 2.17
CA ALA A 120 1.50 -4.29 1.34
C ALA A 120 2.58 -4.58 0.29
N ASN A 121 3.76 -5.02 0.71
CA ASN A 121 4.90 -5.25 -0.19
C ASN A 121 4.69 -6.46 -1.11
N THR A 122 4.04 -7.52 -0.61
CA THR A 122 3.67 -8.68 -1.45
C THR A 122 2.70 -8.25 -2.55
N ASN A 123 1.70 -7.42 -2.24
CA ASN A 123 0.78 -6.91 -3.24
C ASN A 123 1.48 -6.00 -4.26
N GLN A 124 2.49 -5.21 -3.86
CA GLN A 124 3.30 -4.45 -4.82
C GLN A 124 4.01 -5.39 -5.83
N MET A 125 4.60 -6.49 -5.36
CA MET A 125 5.20 -7.50 -6.24
C MET A 125 4.17 -8.09 -7.21
N VAL A 126 2.99 -8.43 -6.72
CA VAL A 126 1.91 -9.00 -7.53
C VAL A 126 1.50 -8.03 -8.64
N VAL A 127 1.23 -6.77 -8.32
CA VAL A 127 0.82 -5.79 -9.35
C VAL A 127 1.95 -5.41 -10.31
N GLU A 128 3.22 -5.49 -9.87
CA GLU A 128 4.38 -5.39 -10.77
C GLU A 128 4.41 -6.54 -11.77
N PHE A 129 4.27 -7.76 -11.27
CA PHE A 129 4.31 -8.98 -12.08
C PHE A 129 3.16 -9.02 -13.09
N MET A 130 1.98 -8.52 -12.71
CA MET A 130 0.84 -8.34 -13.61
C MET A 130 1.05 -7.24 -14.66
N GLY A 131 2.17 -6.52 -14.65
CA GLY A 131 2.47 -5.43 -15.59
C GLY A 131 1.64 -4.17 -15.35
N MET A 132 1.06 -4.01 -14.16
CA MET A 132 0.16 -2.91 -13.84
C MET A 132 0.88 -1.68 -13.29
N GLN A 133 2.18 -1.77 -12.98
CA GLN A 133 3.05 -0.66 -12.59
C GLN A 133 4.37 -0.69 -13.36
N LEU A 134 5.21 0.34 -13.20
CA LEU A 134 6.53 0.35 -13.82
C LEU A 134 7.43 -0.74 -13.23
N PRO A 135 8.18 -1.49 -14.06
CA PRO A 135 9.17 -2.45 -13.57
C PRO A 135 10.23 -1.77 -12.69
N GLY A 136 10.62 -2.43 -11.61
CA GLY A 136 11.57 -1.94 -10.61
C GLY A 136 11.00 -0.89 -9.64
N SER A 137 9.72 -0.54 -9.75
CA SER A 137 9.16 0.56 -8.95
C SER A 137 8.66 0.16 -7.56
N SER A 138 8.39 -1.12 -7.26
CA SER A 138 7.82 -1.54 -5.96
C SER A 138 8.64 -1.09 -4.75
N PHE A 139 9.97 -1.19 -4.84
CA PHE A 139 10.84 -1.17 -3.67
C PHE A 139 11.76 0.06 -3.59
N VAL A 140 11.59 1.03 -4.48
CA VAL A 140 12.30 2.32 -4.37
C VAL A 140 11.72 3.08 -3.18
N HIS A 141 12.57 3.49 -2.23
CA HIS A 141 12.12 4.21 -1.04
C HIS A 141 11.46 5.55 -1.40
N PRO A 142 10.47 6.03 -0.61
CA PRO A 142 9.76 7.28 -0.87
C PRO A 142 10.66 8.51 -1.03
N ASP A 143 11.76 8.56 -0.28
CA ASP A 143 12.73 9.65 -0.23
C ASP A 143 13.86 9.54 -1.27
N ALA A 144 13.95 8.42 -1.98
CA ALA A 144 14.94 8.26 -3.03
C ALA A 144 14.62 9.18 -4.23
N PRO A 145 15.60 9.91 -4.79
CA PRO A 145 15.37 10.76 -5.96
C PRO A 145 14.73 10.02 -7.15
N LEU A 146 15.01 8.72 -7.28
CA LEU A 146 14.42 7.88 -8.32
C LEU A 146 12.89 7.71 -8.17
N ARG A 147 12.32 7.82 -6.97
CA ARG A 147 10.87 7.71 -6.74
C ARG A 147 10.11 8.77 -7.51
N GLU A 148 10.56 10.03 -7.49
CA GLU A 148 9.91 11.12 -8.20
C GLU A 148 9.92 10.86 -9.72
N ALA A 149 11.08 10.46 -10.25
CA ALA A 149 11.22 10.14 -11.67
C ALA A 149 10.30 8.97 -12.09
N LEU A 150 10.18 7.92 -11.27
CA LEU A 150 9.29 6.79 -11.51
C LEU A 150 7.82 7.20 -11.46
N THR A 151 7.41 7.97 -10.46
CA THR A 151 6.04 8.49 -10.35
C THR A 151 5.67 9.34 -11.57
N ALA A 152 6.57 10.24 -11.98
CA ALA A 152 6.36 11.09 -13.14
C ALA A 152 6.33 10.29 -14.45
N ALA A 153 7.17 9.25 -14.58
CA ALA A 153 7.15 8.35 -15.72
C ALA A 153 5.86 7.52 -15.77
N ALA A 154 5.37 7.03 -14.63
CA ALA A 154 4.11 6.29 -14.56
C ALA A 154 2.92 7.18 -14.94
N ALA A 155 2.88 8.42 -14.45
CA ALA A 155 1.84 9.38 -14.78
C ALA A 155 1.85 9.80 -16.26
N ARG A 156 3.03 9.88 -16.89
CA ARG A 156 3.17 10.16 -18.32
C ARG A 156 2.93 8.96 -19.21
N ARG A 157 2.99 7.73 -18.68
CA ARG A 157 2.78 6.51 -19.46
C ARG A 157 1.37 6.56 -19.99
N HIS A 158 1.24 6.97 -21.26
CA HIS A 158 -0.07 7.13 -21.85
C HIS A 158 -0.68 5.74 -21.86
N PRO A 159 -1.89 5.58 -21.32
CA PRO A 159 -2.41 4.24 -21.16
C PRO A 159 -2.71 3.47 -22.48
N HIS A 160 -2.57 4.13 -23.64
CA HIS A 160 -2.61 3.55 -24.98
C HIS A 160 -1.30 2.86 -25.42
N ASP A 161 -0.17 3.06 -24.72
CA ASP A 161 1.12 2.46 -25.08
C ASP A 161 1.21 0.95 -24.80
N ARG A 162 0.20 0.34 -24.15
CA ARG A 162 0.14 -1.12 -23.95
C ARG A 162 0.02 -1.93 -25.24
N GLN A 163 -0.33 -1.31 -26.38
CA GLN A 163 -0.41 -2.00 -27.67
C GLN A 163 0.92 -1.98 -28.46
N ARG A 164 1.98 -1.33 -27.95
CA ARG A 164 3.28 -1.18 -28.65
C ARG A 164 4.46 -1.87 -27.96
N GLN A 165 4.21 -2.72 -26.97
CA GLN A 165 5.18 -3.61 -26.32
C GLN A 165 4.72 -5.06 -26.49
#